data_AF-A0A2A5T4F5-F1
#
_entry.id   AF-A0A2A5T4F5-F1
#
_cell.length_a   1.000
_cell.length_b   1.000
_cell.length_c   1.000
_cell.angle_alpha   90.00
_cell.angle_beta   90.00
_cell.angle_gamma   90.00
#
_symmetry.space_group_name_H-M   'P 1'
#
loop_
_entity.id
_entity.type
_entity.pdbx_description
1 polymer ?
#
loop_
_entity_poly.entity_id
_entity_poly.type
_entity_poly.pdbx_seq_one_letter_code
_entity_poly.pdbx_strand_id
1 'polypeptide(L)'
;MHGKRVGIHLNHKRFKCQSCNKTFYELVSRKDEKRRMTKQLIEYIERESQKRTFLSIADDIGVDEKTIRNTFQDYCEREEERLKFEIPKWLGIDEIYIIKKPRCVLTNIEHQTVIDMLDNRNKLTLLRDFTKREDRERIKFVAMNMWHSYKDTEETMIPNATIVIDKFHVVKMANESLERARKAIRSQLTPQQRRGLLKDRFVLLKRKHELSDAEYLRYSGWILHATRHV
;
A
#
# COMPACT_ATOMS: atom_id res chain seq x y z
N MET A 1 -3.60 -20.59 33.53
CA MET A 1 -3.39 -19.17 33.91
C MET A 1 -3.80 -18.29 32.73
N HIS A 2 -5.07 -17.89 32.63
CA HIS A 2 -5.50 -16.98 31.56
C HIS A 2 -5.87 -15.61 32.16
N GLY A 3 -5.39 -14.54 31.54
CA GLY A 3 -5.79 -13.16 31.85
C GLY A 3 -5.15 -12.50 33.08
N LYS A 4 -4.12 -13.10 33.70
CA LYS A 4 -3.39 -12.47 34.82
C LYS A 4 -1.96 -12.15 34.41
N ARG A 5 -1.47 -10.97 34.81
CA ARG A 5 -0.05 -10.59 34.66
C ARG A 5 0.80 -11.52 35.51
N VAL A 6 1.83 -12.13 34.91
CA VAL A 6 2.76 -13.03 35.59
C VAL A 6 4.18 -12.52 35.36
N GLY A 7 4.94 -12.40 36.44
CA GLY A 7 6.36 -12.09 36.41
C GLY A 7 7.18 -13.30 36.86
N ILE A 8 8.36 -13.49 36.28
CA ILE A 8 9.33 -14.48 36.75
C ILE A 8 10.46 -13.72 37.42
N HIS A 9 10.69 -14.01 38.70
CA HIS A 9 11.85 -13.50 39.41
C HIS A 9 13.01 -14.49 39.27
N LEU A 10 14.13 -14.03 38.72
CA LEU A 10 15.32 -14.86 38.48
C LEU A 10 16.54 -14.22 39.13
N ASN A 11 17.22 -15.00 39.97
CA ASN A 11 18.50 -14.60 40.56
C ASN A 11 19.64 -15.09 39.65
N HIS A 12 20.20 -14.20 38.83
CA HIS A 12 21.33 -14.54 37.96
C HIS A 12 22.67 -14.23 38.62
N LYS A 13 23.63 -15.12 38.43
CA LYS A 13 25.03 -14.83 38.79
C LYS A 13 25.66 -13.89 37.76
N ARG A 14 26.42 -12.91 38.25
CA ARG A 14 27.30 -12.05 37.42
C ARG A 14 28.72 -12.54 37.56
N PHE A 15 29.36 -12.88 36.44
CA PHE A 15 30.74 -13.35 36.37
C PHE A 15 31.66 -12.24 35.85
N LYS A 16 32.94 -12.33 36.19
CA LYS A 16 34.02 -11.46 35.66
C LYS A 16 35.14 -12.36 35.11
N CYS A 17 35.48 -12.17 33.84
CA CYS A 17 36.56 -12.90 33.20
C CYS A 17 37.91 -12.48 33.80
N GLN A 18 38.74 -13.44 34.22
CA GLN A 18 40.03 -13.15 34.85
C GLN A 18 41.11 -12.69 33.86
N SER A 19 41.01 -13.05 32.57
CA SER A 19 42.00 -12.65 31.56
C SER A 19 41.73 -11.28 30.96
N CYS A 20 40.46 -10.96 30.66
CA CYS A 20 40.10 -9.70 29.96
C CYS A 20 39.27 -8.72 30.80
N ASN A 21 38.99 -9.02 32.08
CA ASN A 21 38.19 -8.20 33.00
C ASN A 21 36.73 -7.91 32.57
N LYS A 22 36.25 -8.44 31.44
CA LYS A 22 34.85 -8.28 31.00
C LYS A 22 33.88 -8.99 31.94
N THR A 23 32.73 -8.37 32.19
CA THR A 23 31.66 -8.98 33.00
C THR A 23 30.53 -9.51 32.13
N PHE A 24 29.97 -10.65 32.50
CA PHE A 24 28.82 -11.26 31.83
C PHE A 24 27.87 -11.88 32.87
N TYR A 25 26.62 -12.10 32.48
CA TYR A 25 25.64 -12.77 33.34
C TYR A 25 25.50 -14.23 32.95
N GLU A 26 25.06 -15.06 33.90
CA GLU A 26 24.58 -16.40 33.63
C GLU A 26 23.56 -16.41 32.49
N LEU A 27 23.80 -17.29 31.51
CA LEU A 27 22.95 -17.43 30.34
C LEU A 27 21.64 -18.12 30.73
N VAL A 28 20.51 -17.51 30.42
CA VAL A 28 19.19 -18.13 30.62
C VAL A 28 18.52 -18.33 29.27
N SER A 29 18.36 -19.61 28.90
CA SER A 29 17.96 -20.06 27.57
C SER A 29 16.67 -19.41 27.03
N ARG A 30 15.69 -19.15 27.91
CA ARG A 30 14.37 -18.60 27.56
C ARG A 30 14.23 -17.10 27.78
N LYS A 31 15.26 -16.41 28.22
CA LYS A 31 15.27 -14.95 28.36
C LYS A 31 15.78 -14.32 27.06
N ASP A 32 15.21 -13.20 26.67
CA ASP A 32 15.75 -12.36 25.61
C ASP A 32 17.12 -11.76 26.02
N GLU A 33 18.00 -11.57 25.05
CA GLU A 33 19.34 -11.04 25.30
C GLU A 33 19.32 -9.51 25.48
N LYS A 34 18.46 -8.82 24.72
CA LYS A 34 18.34 -7.36 24.69
C LYS A 34 17.41 -6.83 25.79
N ARG A 35 16.39 -7.60 26.17
CA ARG A 35 15.28 -7.17 27.05
C ARG A 35 15.13 -8.06 28.29
N ARG A 36 14.55 -7.50 29.34
CA ARG A 36 14.15 -8.24 30.56
C ARG A 36 12.82 -8.96 30.37
N MET A 37 12.71 -9.76 29.31
CA MET A 37 11.50 -10.50 28.94
C MET A 37 11.86 -11.92 28.55
N THR A 38 10.88 -12.82 28.61
CA THR A 38 11.04 -14.17 28.03
C THR A 38 10.92 -14.08 26.51
N LYS A 39 11.62 -14.97 25.79
CA LYS A 39 11.49 -15.09 24.33
C LYS A 39 10.04 -15.32 23.89
N GLN A 40 9.30 -16.08 24.70
CA GLN A 40 7.88 -16.36 24.47
C GLN A 40 6.99 -15.10 24.58
N LEU A 41 7.33 -14.15 25.47
CA LEU A 41 6.64 -12.86 25.54
C LEU A 41 6.97 -11.99 24.34
N ILE A 42 8.23 -12.01 23.85
CA ILE A 42 8.61 -11.32 22.62
C ILE A 42 7.81 -11.85 21.43
N GLU A 43 7.78 -13.17 21.20
CA GLU A 43 6.98 -13.79 20.14
C GLU A 43 5.48 -13.46 20.22
N TYR A 44 4.93 -13.40 21.45
CA TYR A 44 3.56 -12.94 21.68
C TYR A 44 3.38 -11.49 21.23
N ILE A 45 4.26 -10.58 21.65
CA ILE A 45 4.21 -9.16 21.27
C ILE A 45 4.29 -9.02 19.75
N GLU A 46 5.23 -9.70 19.10
CA GLU A 46 5.42 -9.65 17.65
C GLU A 46 4.16 -10.08 16.90
N ARG A 47 3.51 -11.18 17.32
CA ARG A 47 2.29 -11.69 16.69
C ARG A 47 1.07 -10.81 16.93
N GLU A 48 0.87 -10.32 18.15
CA GLU A 48 -0.32 -9.51 18.48
C GLU A 48 -0.22 -8.08 17.91
N SER A 49 0.99 -7.55 17.76
CA SER A 49 1.26 -6.22 17.18
C SER A 49 0.82 -6.09 15.72
N GLN A 50 0.62 -7.22 15.02
CA GLN A 50 0.06 -7.24 13.66
C GLN A 50 -1.47 -7.09 13.62
N LYS A 51 -2.15 -7.26 14.77
CA LYS A 51 -3.61 -7.36 14.86
C LYS A 51 -4.23 -6.29 15.76
N ARG A 52 -3.48 -5.78 16.73
CA ARG A 52 -3.95 -4.89 17.80
C ARG A 52 -3.04 -3.67 17.93
N THR A 53 -3.56 -2.61 18.55
CA THR A 53 -2.77 -1.41 18.83
C THR A 53 -1.71 -1.69 19.89
N PHE A 54 -0.55 -1.03 19.77
CA PHE A 54 0.55 -1.19 20.75
C PHE A 54 0.13 -0.80 22.16
N LEU A 55 -0.73 0.22 22.31
CA LEU A 55 -1.32 0.61 23.60
C LEU A 55 -2.12 -0.53 24.25
N SER A 56 -2.99 -1.18 23.49
CA SER A 56 -3.80 -2.27 24.02
C SER A 56 -2.96 -3.47 24.48
N ILE A 57 -1.88 -3.77 23.75
CA ILE A 57 -0.93 -4.84 24.12
C ILE A 57 -0.13 -4.44 25.36
N ALA A 58 0.30 -3.18 25.43
CA ALA A 58 1.02 -2.62 26.56
C ALA A 58 0.18 -2.69 27.86
N ASP A 59 -1.12 -2.37 27.77
CA ASP A 59 -2.06 -2.47 28.88
C ASP A 59 -2.26 -3.92 29.36
N ASP A 60 -2.34 -4.90 28.44
CA ASP A 60 -2.46 -6.31 28.82
C ASP A 60 -1.22 -6.79 29.60
N ILE A 61 -0.04 -6.47 29.09
CA ILE A 61 1.24 -6.97 29.60
C ILE A 61 1.70 -6.18 30.85
N GLY A 62 1.34 -4.89 30.93
CA GLY A 62 1.79 -3.97 31.98
C GLY A 62 3.19 -3.40 31.73
N VAL A 63 3.50 -3.04 30.48
CA VAL A 63 4.75 -2.37 30.09
C VAL A 63 4.45 -1.04 29.40
N ASP A 64 5.46 -0.20 29.24
CA ASP A 64 5.32 1.03 28.45
C ASP A 64 5.11 0.70 26.96
N GLU A 65 4.24 1.45 26.27
CA GLU A 65 3.95 1.28 24.84
C GLU A 65 5.22 1.31 23.97
N LYS A 66 6.20 2.14 24.32
CA LYS A 66 7.49 2.21 23.61
C LYS A 66 8.23 0.87 23.64
N THR A 67 8.02 0.08 24.69
CA THR A 67 8.59 -1.26 24.81
C THR A 67 7.99 -2.19 23.76
N ILE A 68 6.67 -2.13 23.56
CA ILE A 68 5.97 -2.89 22.52
C ILE A 68 6.43 -2.44 21.14
N ARG A 69 6.42 -1.13 20.88
CA ARG A 69 6.88 -0.52 19.64
C ARG A 69 8.29 -0.93 19.26
N ASN A 70 9.25 -0.82 20.19
CA ASN A 70 10.64 -1.18 19.92
C ASN A 70 10.81 -2.69 19.72
N THR A 71 9.98 -3.52 20.36
CA THR A 71 10.01 -4.98 20.15
C THR A 71 9.49 -5.32 18.76
N PHE A 72 8.41 -4.69 18.33
CA PHE A 72 7.89 -4.86 16.97
C PHE A 72 8.81 -4.28 15.90
N GLN A 73 9.52 -3.19 16.19
CA GLN A 73 10.53 -2.63 15.28
C GLN A 73 11.66 -3.64 15.00
N ASP A 74 12.20 -4.29 16.04
CA ASP A 74 13.21 -5.35 15.88
C ASP A 74 12.67 -6.54 15.05
N TYR A 75 11.37 -6.83 15.17
CA TYR A 75 10.71 -7.83 14.33
C TYR A 75 10.67 -7.39 12.87
N CYS A 76 10.23 -6.17 12.58
CA CYS A 76 10.21 -5.63 11.22
C CYS A 76 11.58 -5.64 10.56
N GLU A 77 12.63 -5.20 11.28
CA GLU A 77 14.01 -5.20 10.78
C GLU A 77 14.48 -6.61 10.42
N ARG A 78 14.20 -7.60 11.29
CA ARG A 78 14.55 -9.00 11.05
C ARG A 78 13.81 -9.60 9.86
N GLU A 79 12.53 -9.27 9.68
CA GLU A 79 11.76 -9.74 8.54
C GLU A 79 12.22 -9.05 7.25
N GLU A 80 12.55 -7.76 7.28
CA GLU A 80 13.10 -7.03 6.14
C GLU A 80 14.45 -7.61 5.67
N GLU A 81 15.33 -8.02 6.59
CA GLU A 81 16.59 -8.71 6.25
C GLU A 81 16.36 -10.09 5.62
N ARG A 82 15.27 -10.78 5.96
CA ARG A 82 14.92 -12.10 5.41
C ARG A 82 14.25 -12.01 4.06
N LEU A 83 13.52 -10.93 3.81
CA LEU A 83 12.75 -10.72 2.59
C LEU A 83 13.66 -10.20 1.48
N LYS A 84 14.08 -11.10 0.59
CA LYS A 84 14.71 -10.74 -0.68
C LYS A 84 13.69 -10.82 -1.80
N PHE A 85 13.22 -9.66 -2.26
CA PHE A 85 12.36 -9.60 -3.43
C PHE A 85 13.22 -9.55 -4.71
N GLU A 86 13.00 -10.51 -5.61
CA GLU A 86 13.56 -10.43 -6.95
C GLU A 86 12.89 -9.32 -7.76
N ILE A 87 13.68 -8.65 -8.59
CA ILE A 87 13.16 -7.69 -9.56
C ILE A 87 12.33 -8.41 -10.62
N PRO A 88 11.07 -7.99 -10.85
CA PRO A 88 10.19 -8.65 -11.80
C PRO A 88 10.54 -8.25 -13.23
N LYS A 89 10.13 -9.10 -14.18
CA LYS A 89 10.09 -8.71 -15.59
C LYS A 89 8.95 -7.72 -15.88
N TRP A 90 7.87 -7.80 -15.10
CA TRP A 90 6.65 -6.99 -15.22
C TRP A 90 6.41 -6.25 -13.90
N LEU A 91 6.85 -4.99 -13.85
CA LEU A 91 6.71 -4.14 -12.67
C LEU A 91 5.38 -3.38 -12.72
N GLY A 92 4.63 -3.37 -11.63
CA GLY A 92 3.49 -2.48 -11.44
C GLY A 92 3.82 -1.38 -10.45
N ILE A 93 3.49 -0.13 -10.79
CA ILE A 93 3.67 1.05 -9.95
C ILE A 93 2.32 1.73 -9.77
N ASP A 94 1.84 1.79 -8.53
CA ASP A 94 0.58 2.45 -8.19
C ASP A 94 0.70 3.31 -6.91
N GLU A 95 -0.34 4.09 -6.63
CA GLU A 95 -0.45 4.95 -5.46
C GLU A 95 -1.62 4.53 -4.56
N ILE A 96 -1.34 4.44 -3.26
CA ILE A 96 -2.38 4.36 -2.24
C ILE A 96 -2.27 5.51 -1.24
N TYR A 97 -3.39 5.88 -0.62
CA TYR A 97 -3.43 6.90 0.41
C TYR A 97 -3.55 6.26 1.79
N ILE A 98 -2.50 6.38 2.61
CA ILE A 98 -2.49 5.94 4.00
C ILE A 98 -2.35 7.17 4.89
N ILE A 99 -3.32 7.40 5.77
CA ILE A 99 -3.35 8.55 6.70
C ILE A 99 -3.14 9.87 5.92
N LYS A 100 -3.91 10.04 4.83
CA LYS A 100 -3.87 11.22 3.93
C LYS A 100 -2.51 11.48 3.26
N LYS A 101 -1.56 10.55 3.35
CA LYS A 101 -0.26 10.64 2.69
C LYS A 101 -0.17 9.61 1.55
N PRO A 102 0.34 10.01 0.38
CA PRO A 102 0.51 9.10 -0.73
C PRO A 102 1.68 8.15 -0.46
N ARG A 103 1.49 6.87 -0.79
CA ARG A 103 2.51 5.82 -0.78
C ARG A 103 2.60 5.22 -2.16
N CYS A 104 3.82 4.95 -2.62
CA CYS A 104 4.04 4.23 -3.86
C CYS A 104 4.01 2.74 -3.56
N VAL A 105 3.28 1.94 -4.34
CA VAL A 105 3.25 0.49 -4.22
C VAL A 105 3.94 -0.09 -5.45
N LEU A 106 4.95 -0.90 -5.21
CA LEU A 106 5.66 -1.67 -6.23
C LEU A 106 5.15 -3.11 -6.20
N THR A 107 4.77 -3.64 -7.36
CA THR A 107 4.20 -4.98 -7.47
C THR A 107 4.87 -5.78 -8.57
N ASN A 108 4.95 -7.09 -8.36
CA ASN A 108 5.27 -8.04 -9.41
C ASN A 108 3.94 -8.46 -10.05
N ILE A 109 3.70 -8.00 -11.28
CA ILE A 109 2.45 -8.26 -11.99
C ILE A 109 2.33 -9.74 -12.37
N GLU A 110 3.45 -10.38 -12.72
CA GLU A 110 3.49 -11.77 -13.17
C GLU A 110 3.09 -12.74 -12.05
N HIS A 111 3.56 -12.48 -10.82
CA HIS A 111 3.27 -13.32 -9.66
C HIS A 111 2.17 -12.77 -8.74
N GLN A 112 1.59 -11.62 -9.07
CA GLN A 112 0.56 -10.95 -8.28
C GLN A 112 0.98 -10.69 -6.82
N THR A 113 2.25 -10.33 -6.62
CA THR A 113 2.81 -10.07 -5.29
C THR A 113 3.21 -8.61 -5.11
N VAL A 114 3.20 -8.14 -3.87
CA VAL A 114 3.77 -6.83 -3.51
C VAL A 114 5.28 -7.00 -3.34
N ILE A 115 6.04 -6.10 -3.95
CA ILE A 115 7.49 -6.01 -3.81
C ILE A 115 7.82 -5.07 -2.66
N ASP A 116 7.22 -3.88 -2.68
CA ASP A 116 7.53 -2.84 -1.69
C ASP A 116 6.42 -1.78 -1.61
N MET A 117 6.42 -1.02 -0.52
CA MET A 117 5.61 0.18 -0.34
C MET A 117 6.48 1.33 0.14
N LEU A 118 6.74 2.27 -0.75
CA LEU A 118 7.60 3.41 -0.48
C LEU A 118 6.85 4.51 0.29
N ASP A 119 7.62 5.24 1.10
CA ASP A 119 7.12 6.34 1.94
C ASP A 119 6.56 7.51 1.14
N ASN A 120 6.90 7.66 -0.12
CA ASN A 120 6.33 8.67 -1.00
C ASN A 120 6.31 8.15 -2.44
N ARG A 121 5.61 8.88 -3.29
CA ARG A 121 5.55 8.65 -4.74
C ARG A 121 6.44 9.58 -5.54
N ASN A 122 7.06 10.58 -4.92
CA ASN A 122 7.84 11.56 -5.64
C ASN A 122 9.06 10.94 -6.36
N LYS A 123 9.58 11.65 -7.37
CA LYS A 123 10.73 11.23 -8.19
C LYS A 123 11.96 10.87 -7.36
N LEU A 124 12.28 11.64 -6.32
CA LEU A 124 13.46 11.38 -5.48
C LEU A 124 13.36 10.05 -4.72
N THR A 125 12.18 9.72 -4.19
CA THR A 125 11.94 8.45 -3.49
C THR A 125 12.12 7.26 -4.43
N LEU A 126 11.57 7.32 -5.64
CA LEU A 126 11.74 6.27 -6.65
C LEU A 126 13.19 6.15 -7.12
N LEU A 127 13.86 7.27 -7.43
CA LEU A 127 15.27 7.25 -7.81
C LEU A 127 16.13 6.58 -6.74
N ARG A 128 15.93 6.94 -5.46
CA ARG A 128 16.64 6.33 -4.33
C ARG A 128 16.38 4.83 -4.24
N ASP A 129 15.15 4.40 -4.47
CA ASP A 129 14.75 2.99 -4.42
C ASP A 129 15.37 2.19 -5.58
N PHE A 130 15.19 2.62 -6.83
CA PHE A 130 15.77 1.97 -8.01
C PHE A 130 17.30 1.99 -8.05
N THR A 131 17.95 2.93 -7.35
CA THR A 131 19.41 2.95 -7.22
C THR A 131 19.91 1.81 -6.34
N LYS A 132 19.12 1.39 -5.33
CA LYS A 132 19.48 0.30 -4.41
C LYS A 132 19.19 -1.09 -5.00
N ARG A 133 18.33 -1.17 -6.01
CA ARG A 133 17.89 -2.43 -6.62
C ARG A 133 18.90 -2.90 -7.67
N GLU A 134 19.53 -4.04 -7.41
CA GLU A 134 20.32 -4.78 -8.39
C GLU A 134 19.40 -5.34 -9.49
N ASP A 135 19.94 -5.62 -10.68
CA ASP A 135 19.21 -6.24 -11.80
C ASP A 135 17.96 -5.50 -12.30
N ARG A 136 17.86 -4.18 -12.09
CA ARG A 136 16.74 -3.37 -12.62
C ARG A 136 16.56 -3.48 -14.14
N GLU A 137 17.61 -3.83 -14.87
CA GLU A 137 17.57 -4.09 -16.32
C GLU A 137 16.71 -5.30 -16.71
N ARG A 138 16.36 -6.17 -15.75
CA ARG A 138 15.43 -7.30 -15.94
C ARG A 138 14.00 -6.83 -16.21
N ILE A 139 13.65 -5.61 -15.78
CA ILE A 139 12.33 -5.02 -16.00
C ILE A 139 12.15 -4.76 -17.49
N LYS A 140 11.15 -5.42 -18.10
CA LYS A 140 10.79 -5.23 -19.51
C LYS A 140 9.54 -4.41 -19.70
N PHE A 141 8.62 -4.47 -18.74
CA PHE A 141 7.37 -3.74 -18.77
C PHE A 141 7.11 -3.07 -17.44
N VAL A 142 6.67 -1.81 -17.47
CA VAL A 142 6.17 -1.11 -16.29
C VAL A 142 4.73 -0.69 -16.52
N ALA A 143 3.81 -1.29 -15.77
CA ALA A 143 2.43 -0.82 -15.72
C ALA A 143 2.32 0.29 -14.68
N MET A 144 1.89 1.48 -15.10
CA MET A 144 1.75 2.64 -14.21
C MET A 144 0.57 3.52 -14.62
N ASN A 145 0.21 4.45 -13.74
CA ASN A 145 -0.70 5.54 -14.10
C ASN A 145 -0.02 6.57 -15.03
N MET A 146 -0.79 7.53 -15.54
CA MET A 146 -0.31 8.55 -16.49
C MET A 146 0.47 9.70 -15.84
N TRP A 147 1.07 9.50 -14.66
CA TRP A 147 1.76 10.59 -13.97
C TRP A 147 3.17 10.81 -14.54
N HIS A 148 3.41 12.03 -15.03
CA HIS A 148 4.65 12.37 -15.74
C HIS A 148 5.92 12.16 -14.93
N SER A 149 5.87 12.35 -13.60
CA SER A 149 7.04 12.16 -12.73
C SER A 149 7.53 10.71 -12.69
N TYR A 150 6.62 9.73 -12.86
CA TYR A 150 7.01 8.32 -13.00
C TYR A 150 7.68 8.08 -14.33
N LYS A 151 7.08 8.54 -15.44
CA LYS A 151 7.65 8.43 -16.77
C LYS A 151 9.10 8.93 -16.82
N ASP A 152 9.36 10.15 -16.33
CA ASP A 152 10.72 10.72 -16.34
C ASP A 152 11.71 9.87 -15.53
N THR A 153 11.25 9.24 -14.46
CA THR A 153 12.09 8.41 -13.58
C THR A 153 12.41 7.09 -14.25
N GLU A 154 11.43 6.43 -14.85
CA GLU A 154 11.62 5.15 -15.53
C GLU A 154 12.46 5.30 -16.79
N GLU A 155 12.24 6.35 -17.59
CA GLU A 155 13.06 6.65 -18.77
C GLU A 155 14.54 6.87 -18.39
N THR A 156 14.81 7.32 -17.16
CA THR A 156 16.18 7.49 -16.65
C THR A 156 16.76 6.20 -16.08
N MET A 157 15.99 5.46 -15.27
CA MET A 157 16.52 4.35 -14.45
C MET A 157 16.44 2.98 -15.15
N ILE A 158 15.44 2.80 -16.01
CA ILE A 158 15.16 1.55 -16.73
C ILE A 158 14.77 1.85 -18.19
N PRO A 159 15.67 2.49 -18.98
CA PRO A 159 15.35 3.00 -20.32
C PRO A 159 14.89 1.93 -21.31
N ASN A 160 15.21 0.66 -21.07
CA ASN A 160 14.82 -0.46 -21.93
C ASN A 160 13.40 -1.00 -21.63
N ALA A 161 12.75 -0.53 -20.58
CA ALA A 161 11.42 -0.98 -20.19
C ALA A 161 10.33 -0.26 -21.02
N THR A 162 9.35 -1.03 -21.48
CA THR A 162 8.15 -0.47 -22.13
C THR A 162 7.16 -0.03 -21.07
N ILE A 163 6.80 1.26 -21.09
CA ILE A 163 5.76 1.81 -20.22
C ILE A 163 4.38 1.41 -20.77
N VAL A 164 3.58 0.77 -19.92
CA VAL A 164 2.20 0.39 -20.20
C VAL A 164 1.29 1.23 -19.31
N ILE A 165 0.38 1.98 -19.92
CA ILE A 165 -0.58 2.77 -19.16
C ILE A 165 -1.68 1.84 -18.62
N ASP A 166 -1.90 1.89 -17.31
CA ASP A 166 -2.99 1.16 -16.69
C ASP A 166 -4.36 1.65 -17.19
N LYS A 167 -5.10 0.71 -17.79
CA LYS A 167 -6.45 0.89 -18.32
C LYS A 167 -7.43 1.41 -17.27
N PHE A 168 -7.30 1.01 -16.00
CA PHE A 168 -8.20 1.48 -14.94
C PHE A 168 -8.17 3.00 -14.84
N HIS A 169 -6.98 3.61 -14.83
CA HIS A 169 -6.83 5.06 -14.77
C HIS A 169 -7.38 5.76 -16.02
N VAL A 170 -7.17 5.18 -17.22
CA VAL A 170 -7.73 5.71 -18.47
C VAL A 170 -9.26 5.71 -18.44
N VAL A 171 -9.86 4.58 -18.05
CA VAL A 171 -11.33 4.45 -17.96
C VAL A 171 -11.89 5.36 -16.88
N LYS A 172 -11.22 5.49 -15.73
CA LYS A 172 -11.60 6.42 -14.66
C LYS A 172 -11.63 7.86 -15.17
N MET A 173 -10.58 8.31 -15.86
CA MET A 173 -10.51 9.66 -16.42
C MET A 173 -11.58 9.92 -17.50
N ALA A 174 -11.86 8.92 -18.34
CA ALA A 174 -12.93 8.99 -19.33
C ALA A 174 -14.30 9.13 -18.64
N ASN A 175 -14.56 8.31 -17.62
CA ASN A 175 -15.80 8.35 -16.84
C ASN A 175 -15.98 9.69 -16.09
N GLU A 176 -14.92 10.22 -15.49
CA GLU A 176 -14.94 11.53 -14.82
C GLU A 176 -15.23 12.66 -15.82
N SER A 177 -14.65 12.60 -17.01
CA SER A 177 -14.89 13.57 -18.07
C SER A 177 -16.32 13.50 -18.60
N LEU A 178 -16.84 12.29 -18.80
CA LEU A 178 -18.23 12.05 -19.17
C LEU A 178 -19.19 12.59 -18.09
N GLU A 179 -18.89 12.38 -16.81
CA GLU A 179 -19.69 12.90 -15.70
C GLU A 179 -19.68 14.44 -15.65
N ARG A 180 -18.54 15.09 -15.94
CA ARG A 180 -18.47 16.55 -16.08
C ARG A 180 -19.35 17.06 -17.22
N ALA A 181 -19.23 16.46 -18.41
CA ALA A 181 -20.05 16.82 -19.56
C ALA A 181 -21.55 16.63 -19.26
N ARG A 182 -21.91 15.49 -18.66
CA ARG A 182 -23.28 15.18 -18.25
C ARG A 182 -23.83 16.22 -17.29
N LYS A 183 -23.06 16.63 -16.27
CA LYS A 183 -23.46 17.69 -15.32
C LYS A 183 -23.66 19.03 -16.03
N ALA A 184 -22.76 19.41 -16.93
CA ALA A 184 -22.83 20.67 -17.69
C ALA A 184 -24.06 20.74 -18.60
N ILE A 185 -24.36 19.65 -19.32
CA ILE A 185 -25.59 19.54 -20.13
C ILE A 185 -26.81 19.64 -19.21
N ARG A 186 -26.85 18.84 -18.14
CA ARG A 186 -27.99 18.82 -17.21
C ARG A 186 -28.30 20.18 -16.60
N SER A 187 -27.27 20.98 -16.27
CA SER A 187 -27.48 22.31 -15.69
C SER A 187 -28.19 23.27 -16.65
N GLN A 188 -28.08 23.07 -17.96
CA GLN A 188 -28.72 23.91 -18.97
C GLN A 188 -30.16 23.48 -19.30
N LEU A 189 -30.56 22.26 -18.91
CA LEU A 189 -31.89 21.73 -19.19
C LEU A 189 -32.98 22.35 -18.31
N THR A 190 -34.18 22.50 -18.87
CA THR A 190 -35.37 22.92 -18.13
C THR A 190 -35.81 21.85 -17.12
N PRO A 191 -36.59 22.19 -16.08
CA PRO A 191 -37.12 21.21 -15.14
C PRO A 191 -37.90 20.07 -15.81
N GLN A 192 -38.59 20.34 -16.92
CA GLN A 192 -39.33 19.33 -17.68
C GLN A 192 -38.39 18.36 -18.39
N GLN A 193 -37.35 18.85 -19.06
CA GLN A 193 -36.33 18.02 -19.71
C GLN A 193 -35.55 17.16 -18.70
N ARG A 194 -35.23 17.71 -17.53
CA ARG A 194 -34.53 16.97 -16.45
C ARG A 194 -35.34 15.78 -15.91
N ARG A 195 -36.68 15.86 -15.94
CA ARG A 195 -37.55 14.74 -15.52
C ARG A 195 -37.49 13.55 -16.48
N GLY A 196 -37.30 13.79 -17.77
CA GLY A 196 -37.07 12.72 -18.76
C GLY A 196 -35.73 11.99 -18.60
N LEU A 197 -34.81 12.59 -17.84
CA LEU A 197 -33.44 12.15 -17.59
C LEU A 197 -33.22 11.78 -16.11
N LEU A 198 -34.12 10.97 -15.54
CA LEU A 198 -34.04 10.45 -14.17
C LEU A 198 -33.47 9.02 -14.18
N LYS A 199 -32.54 8.70 -13.25
CA LYS A 199 -31.91 7.37 -13.05
C LYS A 199 -31.15 6.82 -14.27
N ASP A 200 -30.35 7.68 -14.89
CA ASP A 200 -29.83 7.53 -16.25
C ASP A 200 -28.30 7.59 -16.35
N ARG A 201 -27.59 7.96 -15.28
CA ARG A 201 -26.11 8.04 -15.32
C ARG A 201 -25.45 6.74 -15.81
N PHE A 202 -26.03 5.59 -15.46
CA PHE A 202 -25.44 4.29 -15.77
C PHE A 202 -25.62 3.89 -17.23
N VAL A 203 -26.59 4.44 -17.96
CA VAL A 203 -26.75 4.12 -19.39
C VAL A 203 -25.59 4.66 -20.22
N LEU A 204 -24.95 5.75 -19.76
CA LEU A 204 -23.77 6.33 -20.40
C LEU A 204 -22.48 5.53 -20.12
N LEU A 205 -22.51 4.62 -19.15
CA LEU A 205 -21.37 3.79 -18.75
C LEU A 205 -21.43 2.36 -19.32
N LYS A 206 -22.54 1.99 -19.97
CA LYS A 206 -22.75 0.69 -20.60
C LYS A 206 -22.26 0.68 -22.04
N ARG A 207 -21.89 -0.50 -22.55
CA ARG A 207 -21.65 -0.66 -24.00
C ARG A 207 -22.97 -0.53 -24.74
N LYS A 208 -22.95 0.10 -25.93
CA LYS A 208 -24.15 0.36 -26.73
C LYS A 208 -25.00 -0.90 -26.99
N HIS A 209 -24.36 -2.04 -27.22
CA HIS A 209 -25.03 -3.32 -27.49
C HIS A 209 -25.56 -4.02 -26.22
N GLU A 210 -25.21 -3.55 -25.03
CA GLU A 210 -25.70 -4.07 -23.75
C GLU A 210 -26.88 -3.24 -23.21
N LEU A 211 -27.34 -2.24 -23.96
CA LEU A 211 -28.49 -1.40 -23.61
C LEU A 211 -29.78 -2.12 -24.01
N SER A 212 -30.73 -2.23 -23.08
CA SER A 212 -32.12 -2.52 -23.42
C SER A 212 -32.76 -1.35 -24.18
N ASP A 213 -33.88 -1.58 -24.89
CA ASP A 213 -34.59 -0.53 -25.64
C ASP A 213 -34.94 0.69 -24.76
N ALA A 214 -35.38 0.44 -23.52
CA ALA A 214 -35.69 1.49 -22.56
C ALA A 214 -34.44 2.28 -22.13
N GLU A 215 -33.28 1.63 -22.04
CA GLU A 215 -32.00 2.30 -21.75
C GLU A 215 -31.46 3.04 -22.95
N TYR A 216 -31.64 2.49 -24.15
CA TYR A 216 -31.27 3.12 -25.40
C TYR A 216 -32.05 4.43 -25.62
N LEU A 217 -33.35 4.46 -25.30
CA LEU A 217 -34.16 5.68 -25.36
C LEU A 217 -33.63 6.78 -24.42
N ARG A 218 -33.18 6.40 -23.21
CA ARG A 218 -32.55 7.35 -22.28
C ARG A 218 -31.18 7.81 -22.80
N TYR A 219 -30.39 6.88 -23.35
CA TYR A 219 -29.09 7.18 -23.96
C TYR A 219 -29.23 8.16 -25.13
N SER A 220 -30.18 7.92 -26.05
CA SER A 220 -30.40 8.78 -27.21
C SER A 220 -30.87 10.19 -26.80
N GLY A 221 -31.67 10.30 -25.74
CA GLY A 221 -32.02 11.58 -25.12
C GLY A 221 -30.78 12.39 -24.71
N TRP A 222 -29.78 11.76 -24.08
CA TRP A 222 -28.52 12.43 -23.74
C TRP A 222 -27.74 12.89 -24.98
N ILE A 223 -27.63 12.03 -26.00
CA ILE A 223 -26.90 12.38 -27.24
C ILE A 223 -27.55 13.56 -27.95
N LEU A 224 -28.89 13.61 -28.01
CA LEU A 224 -29.63 14.71 -28.64
C LEU A 224 -29.43 16.05 -27.93
N HIS A 225 -29.27 16.05 -26.60
CA HIS A 225 -28.95 17.25 -25.85
C HIS A 225 -27.47 17.63 -25.96
N ALA A 226 -26.56 16.68 -26.17
CA ALA A 226 -25.13 16.95 -26.35
C ALA A 226 -24.82 17.62 -27.70
N THR A 227 -25.47 17.20 -28.79
CA THR A 227 -25.22 17.70 -30.15
C THR A 227 -25.79 19.10 -30.43
N ARG A 228 -26.61 19.66 -29.53
CA ARG A 228 -27.12 21.04 -29.64
C ARG A 228 -26.13 22.09 -29.12
N HIS A 229 -24.99 21.67 -28.58
CA HIS A 229 -24.01 22.52 -27.90
C HIS A 229 -22.58 22.37 -28.46
N VAL A 230 -22.42 21.72 -29.62
CA VAL A 230 -21.21 21.70 -30.45
C VAL A 230 -21.51 22.49 -31.72
#